data_AF-A0A2W4SJT9-F1
#
_entry.id   AF-A0A2W4SJT9-F1
#
_cell.length_a   1.000
_cell.length_b   1.000
_cell.length_c   1.000
_cell.angle_alpha   90.00
_cell.angle_beta   90.00
_cell.angle_gamma   90.00
#
_symmetry.space_group_name_H-M   'P 1'
#
loop_
_entity.id
_entity.type
_entity.pdbx_description
1 polymer ?
#
loop_
_entity_poly.entity_id
_entity_poly.type
_entity_poly.pdbx_seq_one_letter_code
_entity_poly.pdbx_strand_id
1 'polypeptide(L)'
;MAVHRAQGAWPGEAEGRIYWVDKEWKPERARCTDRPAEFARLREAVARALADLDAWMERQPTLGGRVFLQHCREALQDPAFMERVTTLIDQHGLTAPAALVEAAALVGGIMARSEELRERAQALQDAARWLARRLAGATYPPDAILASQAFSALELLDRTRPAVMAAGEPAVVGDAPLLWGVAAVSPEWNGRPARIRGRELILDEEAGALQYEAARRAVLSTARRMLADGLVRLTAGNVSCRIAGTELFAITPSGMPYDSLEPADICILDLEGRIVDARRRPSTESALHRFIYRRRPDVGGVVHTHSLYATAFACTGREIPVISIEVAGLVGEAVRCAPYAPAGTEQLAEVVAETLGSEGVAVLLQNHGAVAVGETLDRAYAAAVAVEEAAHVFLLARQLGEPIILPPEERRRIFLSMRTGYGQPREA
;
A
#
# COMPACT_ATOMS: atom_id res chain seq x y z
N MET A 1 0.42 8.03 35.89
CA MET A 1 -0.47 7.34 36.85
C MET A 1 -0.41 7.89 38.29
N ALA A 2 0.70 8.45 38.77
CA ALA A 2 0.78 9.03 40.12
C ALA A 2 0.12 10.43 40.27
N VAL A 3 -0.16 11.15 39.17
CA VAL A 3 -0.70 12.53 39.21
C VAL A 3 -2.23 12.59 39.36
N HIS A 4 -2.96 11.47 39.16
CA HIS A 4 -4.42 11.44 39.27
C HIS A 4 -4.96 10.72 40.53
N ARG A 5 -4.09 10.35 41.48
CA ARG A 5 -4.51 9.82 42.80
C ARG A 5 -5.06 10.89 43.76
N ALA A 6 -4.92 12.19 43.43
CA ALA A 6 -5.10 13.28 44.39
C ALA A 6 -6.47 13.99 44.37
N GLN A 7 -7.41 13.59 43.51
CA GLN A 7 -8.71 14.27 43.42
C GLN A 7 -9.83 13.24 43.57
N GLY A 8 -10.28 13.04 44.80
CA GLY A 8 -11.34 12.10 45.19
C GLY A 8 -12.75 12.51 44.74
N ALA A 9 -12.89 13.07 43.54
CA ALA A 9 -14.17 13.38 42.92
C ALA A 9 -14.09 13.13 41.41
N TRP A 10 -15.04 12.37 40.87
CA TRP A 10 -15.16 12.07 39.44
C TRP A 10 -15.44 13.34 38.62
N PRO A 11 -14.75 13.57 37.49
CA PRO A 11 -15.23 14.47 36.46
C PRO A 11 -16.39 13.78 35.73
N GLY A 12 -17.59 13.86 36.32
CA GLY A 12 -18.82 13.25 35.82
C GLY A 12 -19.89 13.01 36.88
N GLU A 13 -19.52 12.90 38.17
CA GLU A 13 -20.49 12.74 39.26
C GLU A 13 -21.26 14.03 39.57
N ALA A 14 -20.66 15.20 39.31
CA ALA A 14 -21.28 16.49 39.64
C ALA A 14 -22.46 16.89 38.72
N GLU A 15 -22.62 16.27 37.54
CA GLU A 15 -23.59 16.73 36.53
C GLU A 15 -24.47 15.62 35.92
N GLY A 16 -24.41 14.39 36.43
CA GLY A 16 -25.37 13.33 36.07
C GLY A 16 -25.42 12.97 34.58
N ARG A 17 -24.35 13.23 33.82
CA ARG A 17 -24.27 12.91 32.39
C ARG A 17 -22.98 12.16 32.08
N ILE A 18 -23.11 10.85 31.91
CA ILE A 18 -22.08 10.01 31.29
C ILE A 18 -22.09 10.34 29.80
N TYR A 19 -21.02 10.93 29.29
CA TYR A 19 -20.93 11.30 27.87
C TYR A 19 -20.09 10.28 27.09
N TRP A 20 -20.70 9.85 25.98
CA TRP A 20 -20.17 9.11 24.82
C TRP A 20 -19.97 7.61 24.99
N VAL A 21 -21.05 6.88 24.69
CA VAL A 21 -20.98 5.49 24.20
C VAL A 21 -21.48 5.47 22.76
N ASP A 22 -21.00 4.49 22.00
CA ASP A 22 -21.53 4.06 20.70
C ASP A 22 -23.04 4.34 20.58
N LYS A 23 -23.45 5.04 19.51
CA LYS A 23 -24.84 5.49 19.31
C LYS A 23 -25.84 4.32 19.24
N GLU A 24 -25.38 3.08 19.04
CA GLU A 24 -26.21 1.89 19.03
C GLU A 24 -26.28 1.11 20.36
N TRP A 25 -25.46 1.46 21.37
CA TRP A 25 -25.39 0.72 22.63
C TRP A 25 -26.46 1.17 23.63
N LYS A 26 -27.22 0.20 24.17
CA LYS A 26 -28.34 0.42 25.08
C LYS A 26 -28.06 -0.20 26.46
N PRO A 27 -27.55 0.56 27.45
CA PRO A 27 -27.18 0.05 28.79
C PRO A 27 -28.34 -0.61 29.54
N GLU A 28 -29.57 -0.19 29.25
CA GLU A 28 -30.80 -0.66 29.89
C GLU A 28 -31.09 -2.15 29.65
N ARG A 29 -30.45 -2.77 28.64
CA ARG A 29 -30.68 -4.16 28.23
C ARG A 29 -29.69 -5.17 28.84
N ALA A 30 -28.72 -4.73 29.64
CA ALA A 30 -27.63 -5.55 30.16
C ALA A 30 -27.61 -5.66 31.69
N ARG A 31 -28.78 -5.59 32.34
CA ARG A 31 -28.88 -5.73 33.79
C ARG A 31 -28.76 -7.19 34.21
N CYS A 32 -27.87 -7.50 35.14
CA CYS A 32 -27.71 -8.82 35.73
C CYS A 32 -28.62 -8.99 36.95
N THR A 33 -29.16 -10.21 37.12
CA THR A 33 -29.99 -10.59 38.28
C THR A 33 -29.21 -11.40 39.31
N ASP A 34 -28.02 -11.91 38.96
CA ASP A 34 -27.15 -12.72 39.83
C ASP A 34 -25.69 -12.23 39.73
N ARG A 35 -25.30 -11.32 40.65
CA ARG A 35 -23.97 -10.71 40.68
C ARG A 35 -22.87 -11.74 40.99
N PRO A 36 -23.01 -12.64 41.99
CA PRO A 36 -22.02 -13.71 42.23
C PRO A 36 -21.71 -14.56 40.98
N ALA A 37 -22.72 -14.91 40.19
CA ALA A 37 -22.53 -15.67 38.95
C ALA A 37 -21.74 -14.87 37.88
N GLU A 38 -22.01 -13.57 37.74
CA GLU A 38 -21.27 -12.71 36.81
C GLU A 38 -19.80 -12.51 37.22
N PHE A 39 -19.50 -12.43 38.53
CA PHE A 39 -18.11 -12.41 39.00
C PHE A 39 -17.36 -13.70 38.70
N ALA A 40 -18.02 -14.85 38.84
CA ALA A 40 -17.42 -16.14 38.49
C ALA A 40 -17.14 -16.24 36.98
N ARG A 41 -18.11 -15.84 36.14
CA ARG A 41 -17.95 -15.79 34.67
C ARG A 41 -16.81 -14.87 34.26
N LEU A 42 -16.72 -13.67 34.84
CA LEU A 42 -15.66 -12.72 34.55
C LEU A 42 -14.27 -13.29 34.84
N ARG A 43 -14.06 -13.85 36.05
CA ARG A 43 -12.77 -14.44 36.45
C ARG A 43 -12.33 -15.56 35.51
N GLU A 44 -13.26 -16.45 35.18
CA GLU A 44 -12.99 -17.60 34.31
C GLU A 44 -12.67 -17.16 32.88
N ALA A 45 -13.36 -16.14 32.36
CA ALA A 45 -13.09 -15.57 31.04
C ALA A 45 -11.73 -14.85 30.96
N VAL A 46 -11.38 -14.07 31.98
CA VAL A 46 -10.08 -13.38 32.05
C VAL A 46 -8.94 -14.41 32.13
N ALA A 47 -9.07 -15.47 32.94
CA ALA A 47 -8.07 -16.51 33.04
C ALA A 47 -7.82 -17.23 31.70
N ARG A 48 -8.90 -17.61 30.98
CA ARG A 48 -8.79 -18.19 29.64
C ARG A 48 -8.18 -17.23 28.63
N ALA A 49 -8.55 -15.96 28.70
CA ALA A 49 -8.02 -14.95 27.79
C ALA A 49 -6.51 -14.74 27.95
N LEU A 50 -6.01 -14.73 29.18
CA LEU A 50 -4.58 -14.63 29.43
C LEU A 50 -3.82 -15.84 28.87
N ALA A 51 -4.36 -17.05 29.05
CA ALA A 51 -3.76 -18.26 28.47
C ALA A 51 -3.74 -18.25 26.94
N ASP A 52 -4.81 -17.76 26.29
CA ASP A 52 -4.86 -17.62 24.84
C ASP A 52 -3.88 -16.54 24.33
N LEU A 53 -3.77 -15.41 25.03
CA LEU A 53 -2.81 -14.35 24.71
C LEU A 53 -1.36 -14.86 24.81
N ASP A 54 -1.03 -15.63 25.84
CA ASP A 54 0.28 -16.27 26.00
C ASP A 54 0.58 -17.24 24.85
N ALA A 55 -0.36 -18.13 24.51
CA ALA A 55 -0.23 -19.05 23.40
C ALA A 55 -0.14 -18.35 22.03
N TRP A 56 -0.79 -17.21 21.87
CA TRP A 56 -0.68 -16.41 20.65
C TRP A 56 0.67 -15.72 20.57
N MET A 57 1.16 -15.06 21.62
CA MET A 57 2.47 -14.39 21.60
C MET A 57 3.61 -15.32 21.16
N GLU A 58 3.60 -16.60 21.57
CA GLU A 58 4.57 -17.62 21.15
C GLU A 58 4.58 -17.88 19.64
N ARG A 59 3.42 -17.75 18.97
CA ARG A 59 3.24 -18.05 17.54
C ARG A 59 3.29 -16.80 16.65
N GLN A 60 3.60 -15.64 17.21
CA GLN A 60 3.49 -14.36 16.49
C GLN A 60 4.80 -14.02 15.78
N PRO A 61 4.78 -13.89 14.44
CA PRO A 61 6.00 -13.71 13.66
C PRO A 61 6.55 -12.28 13.75
N THR A 62 5.70 -11.28 13.99
CA THR A 62 6.09 -9.86 13.98
C THR A 62 6.35 -9.31 15.38
N LEU A 63 7.29 -8.37 15.48
CA LEU A 63 7.59 -7.68 16.74
C LEU A 63 6.41 -6.81 17.20
N GLY A 64 5.79 -6.05 16.28
CA GLY A 64 4.62 -5.20 16.58
C GLY A 64 3.41 -6.01 17.06
N GLY A 65 3.14 -7.17 16.45
CA GLY A 65 2.08 -8.08 16.91
C GLY A 65 2.33 -8.61 18.33
N ARG A 66 3.58 -8.94 18.67
CA ARG A 66 3.96 -9.34 20.04
C ARG A 66 3.80 -8.20 21.05
N VAL A 67 4.20 -6.98 20.71
CA VAL A 67 4.05 -5.79 21.58
C VAL A 67 2.57 -5.47 21.81
N PHE A 68 1.73 -5.55 20.78
CA PHE A 68 0.28 -5.35 20.91
C PHE A 68 -0.37 -6.37 21.83
N LEU A 69 -0.07 -7.66 21.65
CA LEU A 69 -0.59 -8.74 22.50
C LEU A 69 -0.12 -8.61 23.94
N GLN A 70 1.13 -8.17 24.14
CA GLN A 70 1.67 -7.85 25.46
C GLN A 70 0.89 -6.70 26.13
N HIS A 71 0.56 -5.63 25.39
CA HIS A 71 -0.27 -4.55 25.92
C HIS A 71 -1.70 -5.01 26.25
N CYS A 72 -2.31 -5.88 25.44
CA CYS A 72 -3.61 -6.47 25.76
C CYS A 72 -3.56 -7.31 27.05
N ARG A 73 -2.48 -8.07 27.23
CA ARG A 73 -2.25 -8.87 28.42
C ARG A 73 -2.07 -8.00 29.67
N GLU A 74 -1.24 -6.96 29.59
CA GLU A 74 -1.03 -6.00 30.67
C GLU A 74 -2.32 -5.28 31.06
N ALA A 75 -3.13 -4.91 30.07
CA ALA A 75 -4.43 -4.27 30.26
C ALA A 75 -5.43 -5.15 31.05
N LEU A 76 -5.48 -6.46 30.76
CA LEU A 76 -6.33 -7.40 31.49
C LEU A 76 -5.83 -7.73 32.90
N GLN A 77 -4.55 -7.48 33.15
CA GLN A 77 -3.92 -7.65 34.46
C GLN A 77 -3.92 -6.36 35.28
N ASP A 78 -4.35 -5.22 34.72
CA ASP A 78 -4.40 -3.94 35.43
C ASP A 78 -5.45 -4.00 36.57
N PRO A 79 -5.02 -3.94 37.85
CA PRO A 79 -5.92 -4.01 38.99
C PRO A 79 -6.96 -2.87 38.98
N ALA A 80 -6.58 -1.68 38.50
CA ALA A 80 -7.47 -0.52 38.46
C ALA A 80 -8.50 -0.62 37.34
N PHE A 81 -8.20 -1.35 36.26
CA PHE A 81 -9.20 -1.68 35.24
C PHE A 81 -10.18 -2.70 35.78
N MET A 82 -9.68 -3.78 36.38
CA MET A 82 -10.51 -4.87 36.92
C MET A 82 -11.42 -4.40 38.06
N GLU A 83 -10.94 -3.52 38.94
CA GLU A 83 -11.76 -2.90 39.99
C GLU A 83 -12.94 -2.08 39.42
N ARG A 84 -12.77 -1.42 38.28
CA ARG A 84 -13.86 -0.69 37.61
C ARG A 84 -14.87 -1.64 37.00
N VAL A 85 -14.41 -2.71 36.34
CA VAL A 85 -15.29 -3.75 35.79
C VAL A 85 -16.12 -4.37 36.90
N THR A 86 -15.51 -4.71 38.04
CA THR A 86 -16.24 -5.30 39.18
C THR A 86 -17.21 -4.32 39.83
N THR A 87 -16.83 -3.03 39.95
CA THR A 87 -17.72 -1.97 40.46
C THR A 87 -18.96 -1.79 39.59
N LEU A 88 -18.80 -1.84 38.27
CA LEU A 88 -19.92 -1.75 37.32
C LEU A 88 -20.88 -2.95 37.42
N ILE A 89 -20.37 -4.15 37.72
CA ILE A 89 -21.21 -5.33 37.99
C ILE A 89 -21.93 -5.17 39.34
N ASP A 90 -21.22 -4.76 40.39
CA ASP A 90 -21.74 -4.71 41.75
C ASP A 90 -22.77 -3.58 41.94
N GLN A 91 -22.35 -2.35 41.68
CA GLN A 91 -23.09 -1.14 42.00
C GLN A 91 -24.10 -0.77 40.92
N HIS A 92 -23.77 -1.03 39.66
CA HIS A 92 -24.62 -0.68 38.51
C HIS A 92 -25.37 -1.88 37.92
N GLY A 93 -25.13 -3.08 38.45
CA GLY A 93 -25.85 -4.29 38.06
C GLY A 93 -25.62 -4.68 36.61
N LEU A 94 -24.47 -4.35 36.02
CA LEU A 94 -24.15 -4.77 34.65
C LEU A 94 -23.77 -6.25 34.59
N THR A 95 -24.02 -6.89 33.45
CA THR A 95 -23.40 -8.18 33.13
C THR A 95 -21.89 -7.99 32.88
N ALA A 96 -21.10 -9.06 33.08
CA ALA A 96 -19.65 -9.03 32.86
C ALA A 96 -19.24 -8.53 31.45
N PRO A 97 -19.89 -8.95 30.33
CA PRO A 97 -19.66 -8.36 29.02
C PRO A 97 -19.86 -6.84 28.97
N ALA A 98 -20.95 -6.35 29.56
CA ALA A 98 -21.28 -4.93 29.50
C ALA A 98 -20.33 -4.11 30.38
N ALA A 99 -20.00 -4.61 31.57
CA ALA A 99 -19.05 -3.98 32.47
C ALA A 99 -17.64 -3.86 31.88
N LEU A 100 -17.19 -4.86 31.10
CA LEU A 100 -15.90 -4.83 30.41
C LEU A 100 -15.83 -3.73 29.35
N VAL A 101 -16.84 -3.65 28.48
CA VAL A 101 -16.90 -2.66 27.39
C VAL A 101 -16.95 -1.24 27.95
N GLU A 102 -17.77 -1.02 28.99
CA GLU A 102 -17.92 0.28 29.64
C GLU A 102 -16.67 0.73 30.36
N ALA A 103 -16.06 -0.15 31.16
CA ALA A 103 -14.82 0.18 31.86
C ALA A 103 -13.71 0.56 30.86
N ALA A 104 -13.62 -0.13 29.72
CA ALA A 104 -12.59 0.12 28.72
C ALA A 104 -12.83 1.40 27.92
N ALA A 105 -14.08 1.74 27.62
CA ALA A 105 -14.44 3.01 27.00
C ALA A 105 -14.04 4.20 27.90
N LEU A 106 -14.37 4.12 29.19
CA LEU A 106 -14.05 5.16 30.17
C LEU A 106 -12.55 5.33 30.38
N VAL A 107 -11.83 4.23 30.63
CA VAL A 107 -10.38 4.25 30.86
C VAL A 107 -9.65 4.64 29.58
N GLY A 108 -10.04 4.07 28.43
CA GLY A 108 -9.46 4.39 27.13
C GLY A 108 -9.65 5.86 26.73
N GLY A 109 -10.83 6.44 27.00
CA GLY A 109 -11.08 7.87 26.74
C GLY A 109 -10.22 8.82 27.58
N ILE A 110 -9.81 8.41 28.78
CA ILE A 110 -8.88 9.16 29.64
C ILE A 110 -7.44 8.98 29.14
N MET A 111 -7.04 7.73 28.83
CA MET A 111 -5.70 7.40 28.36
C MET A 111 -5.39 8.04 27.00
N ALA A 112 -6.37 8.11 26.08
CA ALA A 112 -6.21 8.70 24.75
C ALA A 112 -5.91 10.22 24.76
N ARG A 113 -6.09 10.90 25.91
CA ARG A 113 -5.69 12.30 26.09
C ARG A 113 -4.19 12.48 26.28
N SER A 114 -3.47 11.40 26.59
CA SER A 114 -2.02 11.36 26.59
C SER A 114 -1.53 10.75 25.28
N GLU A 115 -0.63 11.46 24.60
CA GLU A 115 0.01 10.98 23.38
C GLU A 115 0.76 9.66 23.60
N GLU A 116 1.43 9.52 24.75
CA GLU A 116 2.19 8.32 25.13
C GLU A 116 1.30 7.10 25.43
N LEU A 117 0.01 7.29 25.72
CA LEU A 117 -0.88 6.22 26.17
C LEU A 117 -1.97 5.87 25.15
N ARG A 118 -1.96 6.52 23.98
CA ARG A 118 -3.01 6.38 22.95
C ARG A 118 -3.10 4.95 22.39
N GLU A 119 -1.97 4.32 22.13
CA GLU A 119 -1.91 2.94 21.64
C GLU A 119 -2.38 1.93 22.69
N ARG A 120 -2.02 2.16 23.96
CA ARG A 120 -2.47 1.34 25.09
C ARG A 120 -3.97 1.50 25.35
N ALA A 121 -4.53 2.68 25.12
CA ALA A 121 -5.96 2.94 25.21
C ALA A 121 -6.75 2.12 24.18
N GLN A 122 -6.24 2.06 22.96
CA GLN A 122 -6.85 1.29 21.87
C GLN A 122 -6.79 -0.21 22.16
N ALA A 123 -5.63 -0.72 22.56
CA ALA A 123 -5.43 -2.13 22.92
C ALA A 123 -6.39 -2.59 24.05
N LEU A 124 -6.58 -1.76 25.08
CA LEU A 124 -7.53 -2.03 26.17
C LEU A 124 -8.98 -2.16 25.66
N GLN A 125 -9.41 -1.26 24.77
CA GLN A 125 -10.76 -1.29 24.20
C GLN A 125 -11.02 -2.50 23.30
N ASP A 126 -10.01 -2.92 22.54
CA ASP A 126 -10.11 -4.10 21.69
C ASP A 126 -10.14 -5.39 22.52
N ALA A 127 -9.29 -5.51 23.55
CA ALA A 127 -9.27 -6.64 24.47
C ALA A 127 -10.59 -6.79 25.24
N ALA A 128 -11.17 -5.69 25.71
CA ALA A 128 -12.45 -5.69 26.42
C ALA A 128 -13.63 -6.10 25.53
N ARG A 129 -13.68 -5.61 24.28
CA ARG A 129 -14.69 -6.01 23.28
C ARG A 129 -14.58 -7.49 22.93
N TRP A 130 -13.35 -7.99 22.79
CA TRP A 130 -13.09 -9.40 22.53
C TRP A 130 -13.60 -10.30 23.67
N LEU A 131 -13.24 -9.99 24.92
CA LEU A 131 -13.71 -10.72 26.10
C LEU A 131 -15.24 -10.68 26.25
N ALA A 132 -15.86 -9.52 26.04
CA ALA A 132 -17.29 -9.35 26.16
C ALA A 132 -18.07 -10.24 25.18
N ARG A 133 -17.59 -10.36 23.93
CA ARG A 133 -18.19 -11.24 22.91
C ARG A 133 -18.08 -12.72 23.28
N ARG A 134 -16.95 -13.14 23.84
CA ARG A 134 -16.75 -14.52 24.31
C ARG A 134 -17.65 -14.86 25.48
N LEU A 135 -17.78 -13.95 26.44
CA LEU A 135 -18.71 -14.07 27.56
C LEU A 135 -20.18 -14.11 27.10
N ALA A 136 -20.49 -13.55 25.93
CA ALA A 136 -21.80 -13.63 25.28
C ALA A 136 -22.00 -14.91 24.43
N GLY A 137 -21.05 -15.85 24.45
CA GLY A 137 -21.16 -17.15 23.77
C GLY A 137 -20.66 -17.17 22.32
N ALA A 138 -20.01 -16.11 21.84
CA ALA A 138 -19.44 -16.10 20.50
C ALA A 138 -18.21 -17.02 20.43
N THR A 139 -18.25 -18.02 19.55
CA THR A 139 -17.09 -18.84 19.17
C THR A 139 -16.31 -18.13 18.06
N TYR A 140 -15.02 -17.90 18.28
CA TYR A 140 -14.11 -17.42 17.24
C TYR A 140 -13.25 -18.59 16.73
N PRO A 141 -12.89 -18.63 15.43
CA PRO A 141 -11.98 -19.64 14.92
C PRO A 141 -10.61 -19.55 15.64
N PRO A 142 -9.87 -20.67 15.74
CA PRO A 142 -8.60 -20.74 16.47
C PRO A 142 -7.51 -19.75 16.01
N ASP A 143 -7.68 -19.16 14.84
CA ASP A 143 -6.67 -18.39 14.10
C ASP A 143 -6.78 -16.87 14.32
N ALA A 144 -6.75 -16.43 15.59
CA ALA A 144 -6.59 -15.01 15.94
C ALA A 144 -5.28 -14.38 15.39
N ILE A 145 -4.41 -15.19 14.81
CA ILE A 145 -3.24 -14.79 14.02
C ILE A 145 -3.61 -13.80 12.90
N LEU A 146 -4.79 -13.93 12.29
CA LEU A 146 -5.26 -13.01 11.22
C LEU A 146 -5.62 -11.61 11.73
N ALA A 147 -6.09 -11.48 12.98
CA ALA A 147 -6.38 -10.17 13.57
C ALA A 147 -5.11 -9.37 13.89
N SER A 148 -4.00 -10.07 14.18
CA SER A 148 -2.67 -9.47 14.40
C SER A 148 -2.04 -8.92 13.12
N GLN A 149 -2.25 -9.59 11.98
CA GLN A 149 -1.78 -9.12 10.67
C GLN A 149 -2.42 -7.77 10.30
N ALA A 150 -3.68 -7.55 10.68
CA ALA A 150 -4.37 -6.26 10.51
C ALA A 150 -3.81 -5.14 11.40
N PHE A 151 -3.31 -5.47 12.59
CA PHE A 151 -2.76 -4.47 13.53
C PHE A 151 -1.38 -3.96 13.11
N SER A 152 -0.53 -4.84 12.54
CA SER A 152 0.76 -4.44 11.95
C SER A 152 0.58 -3.50 10.74
N ALA A 153 -0.54 -3.61 10.01
CA ALA A 153 -0.88 -2.69 8.93
C ALA A 153 -1.33 -1.30 9.45
N LEU A 154 -1.97 -1.24 10.62
CA LEU A 154 -2.42 0.00 11.26
C LEU A 154 -1.27 0.81 11.88
N GLU A 155 -0.28 0.16 12.49
CA GLU A 155 0.92 0.83 13.03
C GLU A 155 1.81 1.40 11.91
N LEU A 156 1.88 0.69 10.76
CA LEU A 156 2.49 1.21 9.53
C LEU A 156 1.74 2.46 9.04
N LEU A 157 0.41 2.45 9.08
CA LEU A 157 -0.44 3.56 8.64
C LEU A 157 -0.38 4.78 9.57
N ASP A 158 -0.18 4.63 10.88
CA ASP A 158 -0.11 5.79 11.81
C ASP A 158 1.26 6.47 11.78
N ARG A 159 2.36 5.70 11.61
CA ARG A 159 3.70 6.27 11.34
C ARG A 159 3.82 6.88 9.95
N THR A 160 3.13 6.32 8.97
CA THR A 160 3.12 6.86 7.61
C THR A 160 1.99 7.85 7.36
N ARG A 161 1.12 8.14 8.33
CA ARG A 161 -0.06 9.01 8.16
C ARG A 161 0.26 10.39 7.58
N PRO A 162 1.33 11.09 8.02
CA PRO A 162 1.70 12.36 7.39
C PRO A 162 2.27 12.18 5.98
N ALA A 163 2.96 11.07 5.70
CA ALA A 163 3.52 10.74 4.39
C ALA A 163 2.46 10.25 3.39
N VAL A 164 1.47 9.47 3.84
CA VAL A 164 0.34 8.94 3.07
C VAL A 164 -0.66 10.05 2.74
N MET A 165 -0.92 10.96 3.69
CA MET A 165 -1.78 12.13 3.45
C MET A 165 -1.09 13.19 2.56
N ALA A 166 0.25 13.23 2.53
CA ALA A 166 1.01 14.08 1.60
C ALA A 166 1.20 13.43 0.20
N ALA A 167 1.14 12.10 0.09
CA ALA A 167 1.40 11.36 -1.16
C ALA A 167 0.14 10.96 -1.96
N GLY A 168 -1.05 10.95 -1.37
CA GLY A 168 -2.29 10.72 -2.13
C GLY A 168 -2.46 9.32 -2.73
N GLU A 169 -1.73 8.30 -2.24
CA GLU A 169 -1.81 6.90 -2.67
C GLU A 169 -2.44 5.99 -1.59
N PRO A 170 -3.25 4.97 -1.96
CA PRO A 170 -3.66 3.91 -1.05
C PRO A 170 -2.54 2.86 -0.88
N ALA A 171 -2.14 2.58 0.37
CA ALA A 171 -1.13 1.56 0.65
C ALA A 171 -1.70 0.13 0.53
N VAL A 172 -1.02 -0.72 -0.23
CA VAL A 172 -1.27 -2.17 -0.33
C VAL A 172 -0.22 -2.89 0.52
N VAL A 173 -0.65 -3.70 1.50
CA VAL A 173 0.24 -4.52 2.35
C VAL A 173 -0.14 -5.99 2.21
N GLY A 174 0.60 -6.73 1.37
CA GLY A 174 0.57 -8.20 1.27
C GLY A 174 -0.77 -8.83 0.84
N ASP A 175 -0.76 -10.16 0.66
CA ASP A 175 -1.89 -10.98 0.15
C ASP A 175 -3.11 -11.08 1.09
N ALA A 176 -3.40 -10.07 1.93
CA ALA A 176 -4.54 -10.05 2.83
C ALA A 176 -5.19 -8.66 2.88
N PRO A 177 -6.37 -8.46 2.26
CA PRO A 177 -7.09 -7.20 2.43
C PRO A 177 -7.74 -7.12 3.82
N LEU A 178 -7.47 -5.99 4.50
CA LEU A 178 -8.08 -5.54 5.75
C LEU A 178 -9.62 -5.59 5.67
N LEU A 179 -10.25 -6.29 6.62
CA LEU A 179 -11.70 -6.30 6.82
C LEU A 179 -12.04 -5.81 8.23
N TRP A 180 -12.84 -4.76 8.32
CA TRP A 180 -13.64 -4.50 9.51
C TRP A 180 -15.00 -5.19 9.37
N GLY A 181 -15.25 -6.14 10.28
CA GLY A 181 -16.57 -6.48 10.84
C GLY A 181 -17.71 -6.84 9.89
N VAL A 182 -17.81 -8.11 9.45
CA VAL A 182 -19.08 -8.79 9.14
C VAL A 182 -19.03 -10.24 9.62
N ALA A 183 -20.15 -10.71 10.20
CA ALA A 183 -20.36 -12.09 10.61
C ALA A 183 -20.55 -13.01 9.40
N ALA A 184 -20.05 -14.24 9.53
CA ALA A 184 -20.24 -15.38 8.63
C ALA A 184 -19.61 -15.23 7.22
N VAL A 185 -18.51 -15.95 7.03
CA VAL A 185 -17.98 -16.31 5.72
C VAL A 185 -19.06 -17.16 5.01
N SER A 186 -19.66 -16.64 3.95
CA SER A 186 -20.52 -17.45 3.06
C SER A 186 -19.64 -18.50 2.36
N PRO A 187 -20.06 -19.78 2.27
CA PRO A 187 -19.36 -20.83 1.52
C PRO A 187 -19.13 -20.51 0.03
N GLU A 188 -19.78 -19.47 -0.50
CA GLU A 188 -19.70 -19.06 -1.90
C GLU A 188 -18.51 -18.13 -2.20
N TRP A 189 -17.76 -17.68 -1.17
CA TRP A 189 -16.58 -16.83 -1.33
C TRP A 189 -15.36 -17.64 -1.80
N ASN A 190 -15.03 -17.52 -3.09
CA ASN A 190 -13.91 -18.21 -3.76
C ASN A 190 -12.75 -17.26 -4.12
N GLY A 191 -12.48 -16.25 -3.29
CA GLY A 191 -11.42 -15.26 -3.54
C GLY A 191 -11.85 -14.09 -4.44
N ARG A 192 -13.15 -13.90 -4.68
CA ARG A 192 -13.67 -12.70 -5.36
C ARG A 192 -13.69 -11.49 -4.42
N PRO A 193 -13.30 -10.30 -4.89
CA PRO A 193 -13.40 -9.09 -4.09
C PRO A 193 -14.88 -8.70 -3.90
N ALA A 194 -15.20 -8.18 -2.71
CA ALA A 194 -16.59 -7.97 -2.26
C ALA A 194 -16.70 -6.66 -1.48
N ARG A 195 -17.91 -6.08 -1.45
CA ARG A 195 -18.22 -4.92 -0.61
C ARG A 195 -19.38 -5.23 0.33
N ILE A 196 -19.46 -4.46 1.41
CA ILE A 196 -20.51 -4.58 2.41
C ILE A 196 -21.37 -3.33 2.36
N ARG A 197 -22.68 -3.52 2.13
CA ARG A 197 -23.68 -2.44 2.21
C ARG A 197 -24.63 -2.75 3.36
N GLY A 198 -24.37 -2.15 4.53
CA GLY A 198 -25.11 -2.48 5.75
C GLY A 198 -24.67 -3.82 6.35
N ARG A 199 -25.54 -4.84 6.32
CA ARG A 199 -25.27 -6.19 6.87
C ARG A 199 -25.09 -7.29 5.80
N GLU A 200 -25.22 -6.95 4.52
CA GLU A 200 -25.10 -7.91 3.42
C GLU A 200 -23.73 -7.81 2.73
N LEU A 201 -23.20 -8.99 2.36
CA LEU A 201 -22.03 -9.16 1.51
C LEU A 201 -22.48 -9.13 0.05
N ILE A 202 -22.06 -8.12 -0.70
CA ILE A 202 -22.32 -8.01 -2.14
C ILE A 202 -21.04 -8.46 -2.85
N LEU A 203 -21.14 -9.54 -3.63
CA LEU A 203 -20.10 -9.98 -4.55
C LEU A 203 -20.12 -9.02 -5.74
N ASP A 204 -19.32 -7.96 -5.68
CA ASP A 204 -19.40 -6.82 -6.59
C ASP A 204 -18.64 -7.12 -7.89
N GLU A 205 -19.30 -7.02 -9.04
CA GLU A 205 -18.62 -6.83 -10.33
C GLU A 205 -17.75 -5.54 -10.30
N GLU A 206 -18.08 -4.57 -9.44
CA GLU A 206 -17.30 -3.35 -9.18
C GLU A 206 -16.00 -3.57 -8.40
N ALA A 207 -15.82 -4.73 -7.78
CA ALA A 207 -14.63 -4.99 -6.98
C ALA A 207 -13.41 -5.33 -7.87
N GLY A 208 -13.65 -5.76 -9.12
CA GLY A 208 -12.63 -5.75 -10.18
C GLY A 208 -12.14 -4.34 -10.52
N ALA A 209 -12.99 -3.32 -10.43
CA ALA A 209 -12.60 -1.93 -10.66
C ALA A 209 -11.64 -1.39 -9.58
N LEU A 210 -11.76 -1.86 -8.33
CA LEU A 210 -10.84 -1.52 -7.24
C LEU A 210 -9.47 -2.20 -7.38
N GLN A 211 -9.41 -3.41 -7.94
CA GLN A 211 -8.14 -4.12 -8.19
C GLN A 211 -7.22 -3.33 -9.14
N TYR A 212 -7.80 -2.63 -10.11
CA TYR A 212 -7.05 -1.88 -11.11
C TYR A 212 -6.76 -0.44 -10.68
N GLU A 213 -7.52 0.10 -9.72
CA GLU A 213 -7.51 1.53 -9.40
C GLU A 213 -6.12 2.05 -8.99
N ALA A 214 -5.34 1.27 -8.23
CA ALA A 214 -3.97 1.65 -7.87
C ALA A 214 -3.06 1.74 -9.10
N ALA A 215 -3.10 0.73 -9.98
CA ALA A 215 -2.32 0.73 -11.22
C ALA A 215 -2.78 1.85 -12.18
N ARG A 216 -4.09 2.08 -12.31
CA ARG A 216 -4.68 3.17 -13.09
C ARG A 216 -4.18 4.53 -12.60
N ARG A 217 -4.17 4.76 -11.29
CA ARG A 217 -3.66 6.01 -10.70
C ARG A 217 -2.16 6.19 -10.89
N ALA A 218 -1.37 5.13 -10.71
CA ALA A 218 0.06 5.17 -10.93
C ALA A 218 0.39 5.54 -12.39
N VAL A 219 -0.22 4.85 -13.35
CA VAL A 219 -0.07 5.14 -14.79
C VAL A 219 -0.50 6.58 -15.12
N LEU A 220 -1.65 7.02 -14.59
CA LEU A 220 -2.14 8.39 -14.81
C LEU A 220 -1.19 9.45 -14.23
N SER A 221 -0.70 9.24 -13.00
CA SER A 221 0.24 10.12 -12.33
C SER A 221 1.53 10.24 -13.14
N THR A 222 2.10 9.11 -13.57
CA THR A 222 3.30 9.09 -14.41
C THR A 222 3.07 9.74 -15.77
N ALA A 223 1.93 9.51 -16.42
CA ALA A 223 1.60 10.16 -17.70
C ALA A 223 1.58 11.70 -17.55
N ARG A 224 0.97 12.21 -16.48
CA ARG A 224 0.96 13.66 -16.19
C ARG A 224 2.35 14.21 -15.88
N ARG A 225 3.17 13.46 -15.14
CA ARG A 225 4.58 13.81 -14.89
C ARG A 225 5.39 13.86 -16.19
N MET A 226 5.22 12.87 -17.09
CA MET A 226 5.87 12.88 -18.41
C MET A 226 5.54 14.14 -19.22
N LEU A 227 4.29 14.60 -19.17
CA LEU A 227 3.89 15.85 -19.83
C LEU A 227 4.52 17.07 -19.16
N ALA A 228 4.49 17.13 -17.82
CA ALA A 228 5.03 18.25 -17.05
C ALA A 228 6.55 18.41 -17.22
N ASP A 229 7.28 17.29 -17.22
CA ASP A 229 8.75 17.26 -17.32
C ASP A 229 9.24 17.31 -18.78
N GLY A 230 8.32 17.47 -19.75
CA GLY A 230 8.67 17.63 -21.17
C GLY A 230 9.19 16.37 -21.85
N LEU A 231 8.97 15.20 -21.26
CA LEU A 231 9.33 13.90 -21.86
C LEU A 231 8.44 13.54 -23.04
N VAL A 232 7.27 14.16 -23.15
CA VAL A 232 6.36 14.04 -24.29
C VAL A 232 5.76 15.40 -24.64
N ARG A 233 5.19 15.51 -25.84
CA ARG A 233 4.29 16.61 -26.22
C ARG A 233 2.95 16.08 -26.69
N LEU A 234 1.88 16.83 -26.43
CA LEU A 234 0.51 16.47 -26.81
C LEU A 234 0.14 15.07 -26.30
N THR A 235 -0.23 14.14 -27.18
CA THR A 235 -0.66 12.78 -26.88
C THR A 235 0.40 11.73 -27.25
N ALA A 236 1.65 12.16 -27.44
CA ALA A 236 2.75 11.27 -27.80
C ALA A 236 3.22 10.42 -26.61
N GLY A 237 3.94 9.34 -26.91
CA GLY A 237 4.40 8.39 -25.90
C GLY A 237 3.28 7.56 -25.30
N ASN A 238 3.63 6.75 -24.30
CA ASN A 238 2.69 5.97 -23.51
C ASN A 238 3.39 5.38 -22.28
N VAL A 239 2.60 4.98 -21.29
CA VAL A 239 3.11 4.42 -20.04
C VAL A 239 2.26 3.26 -19.57
N SER A 240 2.91 2.24 -19.00
CA SER A 240 2.23 1.10 -18.39
C SER A 240 2.93 0.59 -17.13
N CYS A 241 2.17 -0.10 -16.28
CA CYS A 241 2.72 -0.91 -15.21
C CYS A 241 2.01 -2.26 -15.09
N ARG A 242 2.75 -3.28 -14.62
CA ARG A 242 2.16 -4.57 -14.23
C ARG A 242 1.28 -4.40 -13.00
N ILE A 243 0.22 -5.18 -12.94
CA ILE A 243 -0.61 -5.31 -11.76
C ILE A 243 -0.04 -6.44 -10.91
N ALA A 244 0.44 -6.11 -9.72
CA ALA A 244 1.10 -7.07 -8.81
C ALA A 244 0.22 -8.30 -8.54
N GLY A 245 0.84 -9.48 -8.52
CA GLY A 245 0.13 -10.76 -8.29
C GLY A 245 -0.71 -11.25 -9.47
N THR A 246 -0.59 -10.64 -10.66
CA THR A 246 -1.38 -11.01 -11.85
C THR A 246 -0.55 -10.98 -13.14
N GLU A 247 -1.08 -11.59 -14.20
CA GLU A 247 -0.55 -11.47 -15.58
C GLU A 247 -1.22 -10.33 -16.37
N LEU A 248 -1.58 -9.25 -15.67
CA LEU A 248 -2.25 -8.08 -16.24
C LEU A 248 -1.35 -6.85 -16.17
N PHE A 249 -1.59 -5.88 -17.05
CA PHE A 249 -0.96 -4.57 -16.99
C PHE A 249 -1.95 -3.44 -17.31
N ALA A 250 -1.75 -2.29 -16.68
CA ALA A 250 -2.47 -1.06 -16.95
C ALA A 250 -1.68 -0.21 -17.94
N ILE A 251 -2.32 0.37 -18.95
CA ILE A 251 -1.67 1.19 -20.00
C ILE A 251 -2.52 2.40 -20.39
N THR A 252 -1.86 3.51 -20.72
CA THR A 252 -2.53 4.71 -21.25
C THR A 252 -3.37 4.42 -22.50
N PRO A 253 -4.52 5.12 -22.68
CA PRO A 253 -5.32 5.00 -23.89
C PRO A 253 -4.65 5.70 -25.09
N SER A 254 -5.13 5.39 -26.29
CA SER A 254 -4.64 6.01 -27.53
C SER A 254 -5.18 7.43 -27.72
N GLY A 255 -4.29 8.37 -28.06
CA GLY A 255 -4.65 9.67 -28.64
C GLY A 255 -5.39 10.63 -27.72
N MET A 256 -5.26 10.50 -26.40
CA MET A 256 -5.91 11.37 -25.43
C MET A 256 -4.91 12.29 -24.72
N PRO A 257 -5.23 13.58 -24.52
CA PRO A 257 -4.39 14.50 -23.74
C PRO A 257 -4.25 14.03 -22.28
N TYR A 258 -3.02 13.95 -21.77
CA TYR A 258 -2.73 13.40 -20.44
C TYR A 258 -3.30 14.21 -19.27
N ASP A 259 -3.46 15.51 -19.45
CA ASP A 259 -4.14 16.41 -18.52
C ASP A 259 -5.65 16.14 -18.40
N SER A 260 -6.27 15.66 -19.49
CA SER A 260 -7.70 15.31 -19.53
C SER A 260 -8.02 13.89 -19.08
N LEU A 261 -7.01 13.02 -18.90
CA LEU A 261 -7.23 11.63 -18.51
C LEU A 261 -7.77 11.51 -17.08
N GLU A 262 -8.72 10.59 -16.90
CA GLU A 262 -9.16 10.11 -15.59
C GLU A 262 -8.67 8.67 -15.35
N PRO A 263 -8.61 8.18 -14.09
CA PRO A 263 -8.19 6.80 -13.81
C PRO A 263 -8.96 5.76 -14.63
N ALA A 264 -10.25 5.98 -14.85
CA ALA A 264 -11.12 5.09 -15.63
C ALA A 264 -10.78 5.04 -17.14
N ASP A 265 -10.02 5.99 -17.70
CA ASP A 265 -9.56 5.95 -19.10
C ASP A 265 -8.40 4.99 -19.33
N ILE A 266 -7.66 4.64 -18.29
CA ILE A 266 -6.54 3.70 -18.38
C ILE A 266 -7.08 2.31 -18.78
N CYS A 267 -6.36 1.58 -19.61
CA CYS A 267 -6.83 0.31 -20.15
C CYS A 267 -6.10 -0.84 -19.45
N ILE A 268 -6.82 -1.92 -19.13
CA ILE A 268 -6.24 -3.12 -18.52
C ILE A 268 -6.22 -4.23 -19.54
N LEU A 269 -5.02 -4.75 -19.81
CA LEU A 269 -4.78 -5.80 -20.79
C LEU A 269 -4.09 -7.01 -20.15
N ASP A 270 -4.30 -8.20 -20.71
CA ASP A 270 -3.47 -9.38 -20.44
C ASP A 270 -2.16 -9.36 -21.26
N LEU A 271 -1.20 -10.23 -20.95
CA LEU A 271 0.06 -10.31 -21.69
C LEU A 271 -0.09 -10.79 -23.15
N GLU A 272 -1.22 -11.39 -23.51
CA GLU A 272 -1.56 -11.72 -24.89
C GLU A 272 -2.10 -10.51 -25.67
N GLY A 273 -2.38 -9.40 -25.00
CA GLY A 273 -2.90 -8.17 -25.60
C GLY A 273 -4.42 -8.12 -25.70
N ARG A 274 -5.15 -9.03 -25.03
CA ARG A 274 -6.61 -8.97 -24.91
C ARG A 274 -6.98 -7.90 -23.90
N ILE A 275 -8.02 -7.15 -24.22
CA ILE A 275 -8.59 -6.15 -23.32
C ILE A 275 -9.37 -6.89 -22.23
N VAL A 276 -8.98 -6.67 -20.98
CA VAL A 276 -9.67 -7.20 -19.80
C VAL A 276 -10.67 -6.19 -19.26
N ASP A 277 -10.26 -4.91 -19.16
CA ASP A 277 -11.12 -3.82 -18.68
C ASP A 277 -10.71 -2.48 -19.30
N ALA A 278 -11.53 -1.90 -20.16
CA ALA A 278 -11.26 -0.59 -20.78
C ALA A 278 -12.52 0.10 -21.30
N ARG A 279 -12.68 1.39 -21.00
CA ARG A 279 -13.68 2.28 -21.64
C ARG A 279 -13.16 2.97 -22.91
N ARG A 280 -11.84 2.92 -23.12
CA ARG A 280 -11.11 3.55 -24.23
C ARG A 280 -10.36 2.50 -25.03
N ARG A 281 -9.92 2.89 -26.22
CA ARG A 281 -8.96 2.09 -26.99
C ARG A 281 -7.58 2.21 -26.32
N PRO A 282 -6.87 1.10 -26.02
CA PRO A 282 -5.51 1.17 -25.49
C PRO A 282 -4.55 1.81 -26.49
N SER A 283 -3.38 2.25 -26.01
CA SER A 283 -2.30 2.74 -26.87
C SER A 283 -2.08 1.82 -28.08
N THR A 284 -1.81 2.42 -29.25
CA THR A 284 -1.42 1.69 -30.45
C THR A 284 -0.10 0.93 -30.27
N GLU A 285 0.69 1.29 -29.26
CA GLU A 285 1.95 0.62 -28.91
C GLU A 285 1.81 -0.32 -27.71
N SER A 286 0.61 -0.77 -27.37
CA SER A 286 0.43 -1.81 -26.34
C SER A 286 1.21 -3.10 -26.64
N ALA A 287 1.45 -3.41 -27.92
CA ALA A 287 2.27 -4.54 -28.34
C ALA A 287 3.73 -4.43 -27.88
N LEU A 288 4.31 -3.23 -27.90
CA LEU A 288 5.66 -2.95 -27.42
C LEU A 288 5.77 -3.29 -25.93
N HIS A 289 4.84 -2.79 -25.12
CA HIS A 289 4.81 -2.98 -23.68
C HIS A 289 4.63 -4.46 -23.30
N ARG A 290 3.65 -5.16 -23.89
CA ARG A 290 3.41 -6.57 -23.57
C ARG A 290 4.59 -7.48 -23.97
N PHE A 291 5.29 -7.18 -25.07
CA PHE A 291 6.46 -7.95 -25.51
C PHE A 291 7.65 -7.80 -24.56
N ILE A 292 7.87 -6.57 -24.05
CA ILE A 292 8.85 -6.32 -23.00
C ILE A 292 8.49 -7.14 -21.77
N TYR A 293 7.25 -7.02 -21.28
CA TYR A 293 6.78 -7.77 -20.12
C TYR A 293 6.97 -9.28 -20.29
N ARG A 294 6.56 -9.88 -21.42
CA ARG A 294 6.70 -11.32 -21.66
C ARG A 294 8.14 -11.81 -21.64
N ARG A 295 9.10 -10.99 -22.08
CA ARG A 295 10.53 -11.36 -22.11
C ARG A 295 11.27 -11.00 -20.82
N ARG A 296 10.75 -10.05 -20.04
CA ARG A 296 11.37 -9.48 -18.85
C ARG A 296 10.40 -9.54 -17.65
N PRO A 297 10.34 -10.69 -16.94
CA PRO A 297 9.55 -10.82 -15.73
C PRO A 297 9.96 -9.86 -14.61
N ASP A 298 11.21 -9.39 -14.62
CA ASP A 298 11.76 -8.41 -13.69
C ASP A 298 11.25 -6.97 -13.94
N VAL A 299 10.63 -6.70 -15.08
CA VAL A 299 10.12 -5.37 -15.44
C VAL A 299 8.69 -5.21 -14.94
N GLY A 300 8.49 -4.27 -14.01
CA GLY A 300 7.20 -3.87 -13.46
C GLY A 300 6.63 -2.59 -14.10
N GLY A 301 7.44 -1.77 -14.77
CA GLY A 301 7.01 -0.53 -15.41
C GLY A 301 7.71 -0.26 -16.74
N VAL A 302 6.99 0.36 -17.68
CA VAL A 302 7.51 0.76 -19.00
C VAL A 302 7.05 2.17 -19.31
N VAL A 303 7.98 3.04 -19.69
CA VAL A 303 7.75 4.43 -20.09
C VAL A 303 8.30 4.65 -21.49
N HIS A 304 7.43 4.98 -22.44
CA HIS A 304 7.80 5.33 -23.80
C HIS A 304 7.66 6.85 -24.01
N THR A 305 8.74 7.50 -24.43
CA THR A 305 8.86 8.95 -24.58
C THR A 305 9.19 9.34 -26.01
N HIS A 306 8.74 10.55 -26.39
CA HIS A 306 9.14 11.25 -27.61
C HIS A 306 9.88 12.53 -27.18
N SER A 307 10.82 12.38 -26.24
CA SER A 307 11.53 13.49 -25.61
C SER A 307 12.56 14.07 -26.59
N LEU A 308 12.80 15.39 -26.52
CA LEU A 308 13.41 16.14 -27.60
C LEU A 308 14.82 15.66 -27.94
N TYR A 309 15.69 15.56 -26.93
CA TYR A 309 17.10 15.25 -27.15
C TYR A 309 17.32 13.76 -27.40
N ALA A 310 16.62 12.87 -26.68
CA ALA A 310 16.67 11.44 -26.95
C ALA A 310 16.20 11.12 -28.38
N THR A 311 15.12 11.79 -28.84
CA THR A 311 14.63 11.65 -30.22
C THR A 311 15.65 12.17 -31.23
N ALA A 312 16.38 13.25 -30.93
CA ALA A 312 17.45 13.74 -31.80
C ALA A 312 18.56 12.69 -32.01
N PHE A 313 18.96 11.97 -30.96
CA PHE A 313 19.88 10.84 -31.09
C PHE A 313 19.29 9.68 -31.89
N ALA A 314 18.05 9.30 -31.58
CA ALA A 314 17.33 8.26 -32.31
C ALA A 314 17.28 8.55 -33.83
N CYS A 315 17.07 9.80 -34.24
CA CYS A 315 17.09 10.22 -35.65
C CYS A 315 18.46 10.07 -36.34
N THR A 316 19.54 9.88 -35.58
CA THR A 316 20.89 9.62 -36.12
C THR A 316 21.30 8.14 -36.05
N GLY A 317 20.50 7.28 -35.44
CA GLY A 317 20.84 5.87 -35.22
C GLY A 317 22.01 5.67 -34.25
N ARG A 318 22.40 6.69 -33.48
CA ARG A 318 23.53 6.64 -32.55
C ARG A 318 23.06 6.31 -31.14
N GLU A 319 23.89 5.59 -30.40
CA GLU A 319 23.70 5.41 -28.96
C GLU A 319 24.01 6.68 -28.16
N ILE A 320 23.46 6.77 -26.95
CA ILE A 320 23.86 7.78 -25.97
C ILE A 320 24.89 7.15 -25.02
N PRO A 321 26.14 7.62 -25.02
CA PRO A 321 27.17 7.09 -24.13
C PRO A 321 27.01 7.62 -22.70
N VAL A 322 27.53 6.86 -21.75
CA VAL A 322 27.45 7.19 -20.32
C VAL A 322 28.57 8.16 -19.95
N ILE A 323 28.25 9.45 -19.90
CA ILE A 323 29.21 10.52 -19.61
C ILE A 323 28.94 11.22 -18.25
N SER A 324 27.91 10.80 -17.51
CA SER A 324 27.57 11.35 -16.21
C SER A 324 27.20 10.24 -15.21
N ILE A 325 27.38 10.52 -13.92
CA ILE A 325 27.07 9.59 -12.83
C ILE A 325 25.58 9.27 -12.74
N GLU A 326 24.73 10.18 -13.18
CA GLU A 326 23.27 10.02 -13.14
C GLU A 326 22.80 8.96 -14.13
N VAL A 327 23.32 9.00 -15.36
CA VAL A 327 23.05 7.96 -16.37
C VAL A 327 23.64 6.63 -15.94
N ALA A 328 24.86 6.64 -15.37
CA ALA A 328 25.44 5.44 -14.79
C ALA A 328 24.58 4.87 -13.64
N GLY A 329 23.97 5.72 -12.84
CA GLY A 329 23.14 5.32 -11.70
C GLY A 329 21.75 4.79 -12.07
N LEU A 330 21.10 5.43 -13.04
CA LEU A 330 19.70 5.16 -13.38
C LEU A 330 19.55 4.25 -14.60
N VAL A 331 20.51 4.25 -15.52
CA VAL A 331 20.49 3.44 -16.76
C VAL A 331 21.57 2.36 -16.76
N GLY A 332 22.74 2.63 -16.16
CA GLY A 332 23.84 1.68 -16.01
C GLY A 332 24.78 1.61 -17.20
N GLU A 333 24.25 1.50 -18.41
CA GLU A 333 25.03 1.33 -19.64
C GLU A 333 24.61 2.33 -20.73
N ALA A 334 25.32 2.32 -21.86
CA ALA A 334 24.99 3.17 -23.00
C ALA A 334 23.57 2.85 -23.52
N VAL A 335 22.82 3.90 -23.87
CA VAL A 335 21.46 3.74 -24.42
C VAL A 335 21.56 3.42 -25.90
N ARG A 336 21.50 2.12 -26.23
CA ARG A 336 21.57 1.63 -27.61
C ARG A 336 20.38 2.13 -28.45
N CYS A 337 20.56 2.22 -29.76
CA CYS A 337 19.49 2.57 -30.69
C CYS A 337 19.02 1.35 -31.47
N ALA A 338 17.75 0.97 -31.26
CA ALA A 338 17.09 -0.10 -31.99
C ALA A 338 16.86 0.35 -33.44
N PRO A 339 17.09 -0.54 -34.44
CA PRO A 339 16.79 -0.25 -35.83
C PRO A 339 15.33 0.16 -36.05
N TYR A 340 15.10 0.96 -37.10
CA TYR A 340 13.75 1.41 -37.43
C TYR A 340 12.81 0.22 -37.70
N ALA A 341 11.63 0.29 -37.10
CA ALA A 341 10.47 -0.52 -37.43
C ALA A 341 9.19 0.35 -37.28
N PRO A 342 8.12 0.07 -38.04
CA PRO A 342 6.92 0.89 -37.97
C PRO A 342 6.26 0.87 -36.58
N ALA A 343 5.82 2.04 -36.09
CA ALA A 343 5.15 2.16 -34.80
C ALA A 343 3.87 1.32 -34.73
N GLY A 344 3.59 0.75 -33.55
CA GLY A 344 2.41 -0.10 -33.31
C GLY A 344 2.46 -1.50 -33.95
N THR A 345 3.63 -1.94 -34.44
CA THR A 345 3.83 -3.28 -35.00
C THR A 345 4.51 -4.23 -34.02
N GLU A 346 4.31 -5.54 -34.19
CA GLU A 346 5.07 -6.55 -33.45
C GLU A 346 6.56 -6.53 -33.81
N GLN A 347 6.90 -6.18 -35.06
CA GLN A 347 8.29 -6.01 -35.49
C GLN A 347 9.03 -4.97 -34.64
N LEU A 348 8.41 -3.83 -34.35
CA LEU A 348 8.99 -2.83 -33.43
C LEU A 348 9.21 -3.44 -32.05
N ALA A 349 8.23 -4.16 -31.54
CA ALA A 349 8.30 -4.78 -30.23
C ALA A 349 9.44 -5.82 -30.12
N GLU A 350 9.73 -6.56 -31.19
CA GLU A 350 10.83 -7.52 -31.27
C GLU A 350 12.19 -6.83 -31.27
N VAL A 351 12.43 -5.90 -32.20
CA VAL A 351 13.73 -5.21 -32.30
C VAL A 351 14.04 -4.43 -31.02
N VAL A 352 13.02 -3.87 -30.37
CA VAL A 352 13.17 -3.21 -29.08
C VAL A 352 13.55 -4.18 -27.98
N ALA A 353 12.85 -5.30 -27.84
CA ALA A 353 13.16 -6.26 -26.79
C ALA A 353 14.55 -6.90 -26.99
N GLU A 354 14.96 -7.18 -28.22
CA GLU A 354 16.30 -7.66 -28.55
C GLU A 354 17.38 -6.61 -28.23
N THR A 355 17.15 -5.35 -28.61
CA THR A 355 18.10 -4.25 -28.34
C THR A 355 18.11 -3.85 -26.87
N LEU A 356 17.04 -4.08 -26.12
CA LEU A 356 17.03 -3.88 -24.67
C LEU A 356 17.80 -5.03 -23.97
N GLY A 357 17.64 -6.26 -24.45
CA GLY A 357 18.27 -7.44 -23.88
C GLY A 357 17.73 -7.79 -22.48
N SER A 358 18.43 -8.69 -21.79
CA SER A 358 18.02 -9.22 -20.47
C SER A 358 18.32 -8.29 -19.31
N GLU A 359 19.22 -7.33 -19.47
CA GLU A 359 19.69 -6.44 -18.38
C GLU A 359 19.50 -4.95 -18.69
N GLY A 360 19.21 -4.59 -19.95
CA GLY A 360 19.07 -3.19 -20.34
C GLY A 360 17.88 -2.51 -19.66
N VAL A 361 18.06 -1.23 -19.40
CA VAL A 361 17.09 -0.35 -18.71
C VAL A 361 16.44 0.64 -19.68
N ALA A 362 17.12 1.02 -20.76
CA ALA A 362 16.58 1.91 -21.76
C ALA A 362 17.13 1.63 -23.16
N VAL A 363 16.36 2.06 -24.17
CA VAL A 363 16.68 1.90 -25.58
C VAL A 363 16.07 3.04 -26.39
N LEU A 364 16.82 3.58 -27.34
CA LEU A 364 16.33 4.51 -28.35
C LEU A 364 15.65 3.75 -29.49
N LEU A 365 14.64 4.36 -30.09
CA LEU A 365 13.91 3.86 -31.25
C LEU A 365 14.24 4.72 -32.46
N GLN A 366 14.99 4.20 -33.44
CA GLN A 366 15.45 5.00 -34.58
C GLN A 366 14.30 5.76 -35.25
N ASN A 367 14.48 7.07 -35.44
CA ASN A 367 13.47 8.01 -35.98
C ASN A 367 12.14 8.09 -35.21
N HIS A 368 12.09 7.69 -33.94
CA HIS A 368 10.84 7.60 -33.19
C HIS A 368 10.92 8.21 -31.78
N GLY A 369 11.78 7.70 -30.90
CA GLY A 369 11.80 8.15 -29.49
C GLY A 369 12.67 7.26 -28.60
N ALA A 370 12.25 7.06 -27.34
CA ALA A 370 12.93 6.19 -26.39
C ALA A 370 11.96 5.35 -25.56
N VAL A 371 12.44 4.22 -25.04
CA VAL A 371 11.72 3.36 -24.09
C VAL A 371 12.63 3.13 -22.90
N ALA A 372 12.09 3.31 -21.70
CA ALA A 372 12.74 2.95 -20.44
C ALA A 372 11.89 1.95 -19.66
N VAL A 373 12.56 1.06 -18.93
CA VAL A 373 11.94 0.00 -18.13
C VAL A 373 12.50 0.02 -16.71
N GLY A 374 11.77 -0.57 -15.77
CA GLY A 374 12.24 -0.73 -14.41
C GLY A 374 11.44 -1.77 -13.63
N GLU A 375 12.00 -2.23 -12.51
CA GLU A 375 11.32 -3.13 -11.56
C GLU A 375 10.01 -2.51 -11.04
N THR A 376 9.94 -1.19 -11.00
CA THR A 376 8.75 -0.41 -10.67
C THR A 376 8.51 0.67 -11.72
N LEU A 377 7.29 1.20 -11.77
CA LEU A 377 6.95 2.31 -12.64
C LEU A 377 7.80 3.56 -12.37
N ASP A 378 8.06 3.87 -11.10
CA ASP A 378 8.93 5.01 -10.75
C ASP A 378 10.37 4.81 -11.21
N ARG A 379 10.91 3.60 -11.16
CA ARG A 379 12.25 3.29 -11.70
C ARG A 379 12.28 3.47 -13.22
N ALA A 380 11.25 3.02 -13.92
CA ALA A 380 11.13 3.22 -15.36
C ALA A 380 11.03 4.71 -15.71
N TYR A 381 10.27 5.48 -14.93
CA TYR A 381 10.17 6.94 -15.09
C TYR A 381 11.51 7.65 -14.85
N ALA A 382 12.19 7.34 -13.75
CA ALA A 382 13.50 7.92 -13.44
C ALA A 382 14.53 7.61 -14.53
N ALA A 383 14.53 6.39 -15.07
CA ALA A 383 15.36 6.03 -16.20
C ALA A 383 15.00 6.83 -17.47
N ALA A 384 13.71 7.07 -17.75
CA ALA A 384 13.28 7.89 -18.89
C ALA A 384 13.77 9.34 -18.77
N VAL A 385 13.71 9.94 -17.58
CA VAL A 385 14.26 11.26 -17.29
C VAL A 385 15.77 11.27 -17.51
N ALA A 386 16.47 10.28 -16.96
CA ALA A 386 17.92 10.16 -17.11
C ALA A 386 18.36 10.02 -18.57
N VAL A 387 17.59 9.31 -19.41
CA VAL A 387 17.87 9.18 -20.86
C VAL A 387 17.77 10.52 -21.58
N GLU A 388 16.75 11.31 -21.30
CA GLU A 388 16.59 12.64 -21.91
C GLU A 388 17.71 13.58 -21.47
N GLU A 389 18.04 13.58 -20.18
CA GLU A 389 19.14 14.36 -19.63
C GLU A 389 20.50 13.91 -20.20
N ALA A 390 20.74 12.61 -20.32
CA ALA A 390 21.93 12.04 -20.95
C ALA A 390 22.15 12.62 -22.35
N ALA A 391 21.09 12.61 -23.17
CA ALA A 391 21.13 13.11 -24.52
C ALA A 391 21.42 14.61 -24.54
N HIS A 392 20.74 15.38 -23.70
CA HIS A 392 20.93 16.83 -23.60
C HIS A 392 22.36 17.19 -23.18
N VAL A 393 22.84 16.60 -22.09
CA VAL A 393 24.18 16.85 -21.55
C VAL A 393 25.24 16.43 -22.56
N PHE A 394 25.08 15.30 -23.24
CA PHE A 394 26.05 14.88 -24.26
C PHE A 394 26.13 15.87 -25.41
N LEU A 395 24.99 16.37 -25.92
CA LEU A 395 24.97 17.34 -27.00
C LEU A 395 25.68 18.64 -26.59
N LEU A 396 25.42 19.14 -25.37
CA LEU A 396 26.11 20.32 -24.84
C LEU A 396 27.61 20.06 -24.64
N ALA A 397 27.98 18.92 -24.06
CA ALA A 397 29.38 18.55 -23.85
C ALA A 397 30.14 18.46 -25.18
N ARG A 398 29.51 17.94 -26.26
CA ARG A 398 30.10 17.91 -27.60
C ARG A 398 30.36 19.29 -28.19
N GLN A 399 29.58 20.30 -27.82
CA GLN A 399 29.82 21.69 -28.25
C GLN A 399 31.02 22.32 -27.53
N LEU A 400 31.31 21.87 -26.32
CA LEU A 400 32.44 22.35 -25.52
C LEU A 400 33.75 21.60 -25.85
N GLY A 401 33.67 20.33 -26.25
CA GLY A 401 34.83 19.49 -26.54
C GLY A 401 34.48 18.03 -26.78
N GLU A 402 35.45 17.13 -26.59
CA GLU A 402 35.18 15.68 -26.63
C GLU A 402 34.77 15.19 -25.22
N PRO A 403 33.55 14.64 -25.04
CA PRO A 403 33.09 14.11 -23.76
C PRO A 403 33.92 12.91 -23.32
N ILE A 404 34.20 12.85 -22.01
CA ILE A 404 34.88 11.71 -21.39
C ILE A 404 33.82 10.68 -21.01
N ILE A 405 33.97 9.45 -21.52
CA ILE A 405 33.08 8.34 -21.22
C ILE A 405 33.50 7.69 -19.91
N LEU A 406 32.53 7.42 -19.02
CA LEU A 406 32.80 6.70 -17.77
C LEU A 406 33.25 5.25 -18.07
N PRO A 407 34.34 4.78 -17.42
CA PRO A 407 34.83 3.41 -17.58
C PRO A 407 33.78 2.36 -17.18
N PRO A 408 33.66 1.23 -17.89
CA PRO A 408 32.63 0.21 -17.63
C PRO A 408 32.56 -0.28 -16.18
N GLU A 409 33.69 -0.50 -15.53
CA GLU A 409 33.76 -0.94 -14.13
C GLU A 409 33.14 0.08 -13.17
N GLU A 410 33.34 1.37 -13.45
CA GLU A 410 32.82 2.45 -12.63
C GLU A 410 31.33 2.63 -12.85
N ARG A 411 30.86 2.51 -14.09
CA ARG A 411 29.42 2.52 -14.41
C ARG A 411 28.68 1.43 -13.64
N ARG A 412 29.20 0.20 -13.67
CA ARG A 412 28.62 -0.93 -12.95
C ARG A 412 28.62 -0.72 -11.43
N ARG A 413 29.71 -0.18 -10.87
CA ARG A 413 29.80 0.15 -9.44
C ARG A 413 28.73 1.16 -9.03
N ILE A 414 28.57 2.24 -9.79
CA ILE A 414 27.58 3.29 -9.54
C ILE A 414 26.17 2.73 -9.65
N PHE A 415 25.87 1.98 -10.71
CA PHE A 415 24.56 1.38 -10.94
C PHE A 415 24.12 0.48 -9.79
N LEU A 416 25.01 -0.39 -9.31
CA LEU A 416 24.73 -1.26 -8.16
C LEU A 416 24.54 -0.45 -6.87
N SER A 417 25.41 0.53 -6.61
CA SER A 417 25.32 1.40 -5.44
C SER A 417 23.96 2.12 -5.37
N MET A 418 23.48 2.64 -6.50
CA MET A 418 22.18 3.31 -6.60
C MET A 418 20.98 2.38 -6.37
N ARG A 419 21.16 1.06 -6.51
CA ARG A 419 20.11 0.07 -6.23
C ARG A 419 20.10 -0.39 -4.78
N THR A 420 21.26 -0.50 -4.15
CA THR A 420 21.41 -1.20 -2.86
C THR A 420 21.83 -0.33 -1.69
N GLY A 421 22.39 0.87 -1.92
CA GLY A 421 23.07 1.62 -0.85
C GLY A 421 22.96 3.15 -0.92
N TYR A 422 22.38 3.72 -1.99
CA TYR A 422 22.18 5.17 -2.10
C TYR A 422 20.79 5.60 -1.61
N GLY A 423 20.73 6.75 -0.93
CA GLY A 423 19.51 7.30 -0.34
C GLY A 423 19.54 7.29 1.18
N GLN A 424 18.50 7.87 1.80
CA GLN A 424 18.36 7.86 3.26
C GLN A 424 18.19 6.40 3.75
N PRO A 425 18.81 6.02 4.89
CA PRO A 425 18.56 4.73 5.49
C PRO A 425 17.05 4.60 5.73
N ARG A 426 16.46 3.48 5.31
CA ARG A 426 15.10 3.15 5.72
C ARG A 426 15.14 3.03 7.24
N GLU A 427 14.47 3.94 7.96
CA GLU A 427 14.37 3.87 9.41
C GLU A 427 13.90 2.46 9.81
N ALA A 428 14.66 1.85 10.72
CA ALA A 428 14.59 0.43 11.06
C ALA A 428 13.35 0.05 11.88
#